data_AF-A0A7J0AKE3-F1
#
_entry.id   AF-A0A7J0AKE3-F1
#
_cell.length_a   1.000
_cell.length_b   1.000
_cell.length_c   1.000
_cell.angle_alpha   90.00
_cell.angle_beta   90.00
_cell.angle_gamma   90.00
#
_symmetry.space_group_name_H-M   'P 1'
#
loop_
_entity.id
_entity.type
_entity.pdbx_description
1 polymer ?
#
loop_
_entity_poly.entity_id
_entity_poly.type
_entity_poly.pdbx_seq_one_letter_code
_entity_poly.pdbx_strand_id
1 'polypeptide(L)'
;MKSPLVPKLSLPGIRFVGVVDCEKLQPNLREMAMAGLTVAAHTDVEAVPFVNATAEAVSECSHGAPVETATLKFRTSKFLRIDIQMGFVITDVSGRSWLIGAAEPPFPKVSLTRKTGLPGGDPAVWEIEVKAVGQRSLLPCVF
;
A
#
# COMPACT_ATOMS: atom_id res chain seq x y z
N MET A 1 4.39 33.54 -3.28
CA MET A 1 3.26 32.58 -3.16
C MET A 1 3.80 31.32 -2.50
N LYS A 2 3.35 30.96 -1.30
CA LYS A 2 3.73 29.67 -0.69
C LYS A 2 3.01 28.58 -1.49
N SER A 3 3.77 27.63 -2.05
CA SER A 3 3.20 26.44 -2.69
C SER A 3 2.13 25.84 -1.76
N PRO A 4 0.95 25.44 -2.26
CA PRO A 4 -0.05 24.80 -1.43
C PRO A 4 0.60 23.58 -0.76
N LEU A 5 0.54 23.51 0.57
CA LEU A 5 1.06 22.39 1.33
C LEU A 5 0.25 21.16 0.94
N VAL A 6 0.83 20.33 0.08
CA VAL A 6 0.29 19.02 -0.31
C VAL A 6 0.20 18.17 0.96
N PRO A 7 -1.00 17.81 1.46
CA PRO A 7 -1.11 17.00 2.66
C PRO A 7 -0.40 15.67 2.45
N LYS A 8 0.71 15.46 3.14
CA LYS A 8 1.50 14.23 3.12
C LYS A 8 1.33 13.52 4.46
N LEU A 9 0.78 12.31 4.41
CA LEU A 9 0.71 11.40 5.54
C LEU A 9 1.81 10.37 5.38
N SER A 10 2.81 10.41 6.26
CA SER A 10 3.85 9.37 6.35
C SER A 10 3.55 8.49 7.56
N LEU A 11 3.50 7.18 7.37
CA LEU A 11 3.24 6.26 8.48
C LEU A 11 4.49 6.07 9.33
N PRO A 12 4.40 6.21 10.67
CA PRO A 12 5.55 6.14 11.56
C PRO A 12 6.01 4.70 11.73
N GLY A 13 6.92 4.24 10.88
CA GLY A 13 7.44 2.88 10.90
C GLY A 13 6.38 1.81 10.60
N ILE A 14 6.78 0.74 9.93
CA ILE A 14 5.88 -0.36 9.60
C ILE A 14 6.29 -1.58 10.42
N ARG A 15 5.33 -2.18 11.13
CA ARG A 15 5.54 -3.40 11.92
C ARG A 15 5.10 -4.66 11.18
N PHE A 16 4.17 -4.51 10.24
CA PHE A 16 3.57 -5.62 9.50
C PHE A 16 3.27 -5.19 8.07
N VAL A 17 3.56 -6.08 7.12
CA VAL A 17 3.15 -5.97 5.72
C VAL A 17 2.51 -7.31 5.34
N GLY A 18 1.28 -7.26 4.84
CA GLY A 18 0.54 -8.38 4.32
C GLY A 18 0.08 -8.10 2.90
N VAL A 19 0.07 -9.13 2.06
CA VAL A 19 -0.53 -9.09 0.72
C VAL A 19 -1.94 -9.61 0.81
N VAL A 20 -2.85 -8.94 0.12
CA VAL A 20 -4.25 -9.31 0.02
C VAL A 20 -4.67 -9.39 -1.44
N ASP A 21 -5.68 -10.20 -1.70
CA ASP A 21 -6.33 -10.27 -3.00
C ASP A 21 -7.43 -9.21 -3.09
N CYS A 22 -7.25 -8.22 -3.96
CA CYS A 22 -8.20 -7.13 -4.13
C CYS A 22 -9.53 -7.58 -4.70
N GLU A 23 -9.57 -8.64 -5.52
CA GLU A 23 -10.83 -9.11 -6.11
C GLU A 23 -11.80 -9.68 -5.07
N LYS A 24 -11.26 -10.15 -3.94
CA LYS A 24 -12.02 -10.68 -2.80
C LYS A 24 -12.39 -9.62 -1.76
N LEU A 25 -11.92 -8.39 -1.93
CA LEU A 25 -12.30 -7.30 -1.03
C LEU A 25 -13.76 -6.91 -1.26
N GLN A 26 -14.36 -6.31 -0.24
CA GLN A 26 -15.70 -5.74 -0.37
C GLN A 26 -15.68 -4.62 -1.43
N PRO A 27 -16.79 -4.44 -2.17
CA PRO A 27 -16.94 -3.31 -3.06
C PRO A 27 -17.12 -2.01 -2.26
N ASN A 28 -16.82 -0.87 -2.87
CA ASN A 28 -16.97 0.48 -2.32
C ASN A 28 -16.14 0.79 -1.06
N LEU A 29 -15.00 0.11 -0.83
CA LEU A 29 -14.16 0.37 0.34
C LEU A 29 -13.59 1.79 0.35
N ARG A 30 -13.37 2.38 -0.82
CA ARG A 30 -12.85 3.75 -0.93
C ARG A 30 -13.87 4.77 -0.46
N GLU A 31 -15.13 4.61 -0.88
CA GLU A 31 -16.26 5.44 -0.49
C GLU A 31 -16.51 5.34 1.02
N MET A 32 -16.45 4.13 1.58
CA MET A 32 -16.56 3.92 3.03
C MET A 32 -15.45 4.67 3.78
N ALA A 33 -14.20 4.53 3.35
CA ALA A 33 -13.09 5.25 3.97
C ALA A 33 -13.21 6.77 3.82
N MET A 34 -13.71 7.26 2.68
CA MET A 34 -13.99 8.68 2.45
C MET A 34 -15.11 9.20 3.37
N ALA A 35 -16.12 8.36 3.66
CA ALA A 35 -17.14 8.64 4.66
C ALA A 35 -16.64 8.58 6.11
N GLY A 36 -15.35 8.27 6.33
CA GLY A 36 -14.73 8.18 7.65
C GLY A 36 -14.93 6.83 8.35
N LEU A 37 -15.41 5.81 7.63
CA LEU A 37 -15.57 4.46 8.17
C LEU A 37 -14.25 3.68 8.11
N THR A 38 -14.02 2.82 9.11
CA THR A 38 -12.92 1.86 9.07
C THR A 38 -13.34 0.66 8.22
N VAL A 39 -12.54 0.31 7.23
CA VAL A 39 -12.84 -0.79 6.31
C VAL A 39 -12.34 -2.12 6.85
N ALA A 40 -13.01 -3.22 6.52
CA ALA A 40 -12.56 -4.55 6.91
C ALA A 40 -12.00 -5.31 5.69
N ALA A 41 -10.74 -5.74 5.79
CA ALA A 41 -10.13 -6.60 4.76
C ALA A 41 -10.54 -8.06 5.02
N HIS A 42 -11.76 -8.42 4.63
CA HIS A 42 -12.32 -9.78 4.78
C HIS A 42 -11.74 -10.79 3.76
N THR A 43 -10.41 -10.86 3.67
CA THR A 43 -9.71 -11.76 2.77
C THR A 43 -8.47 -12.32 3.46
N ASP A 44 -7.93 -13.41 2.94
CA ASP A 44 -6.71 -13.99 3.48
C ASP A 44 -5.56 -13.00 3.34
N VAL A 45 -4.95 -12.65 4.48
CA VAL A 45 -3.79 -11.75 4.54
C VAL A 45 -2.52 -12.58 4.61
N GLU A 46 -1.79 -12.60 3.51
CA GLU A 46 -0.53 -13.31 3.42
C GLU A 46 0.61 -12.44 3.98
N ALA A 47 1.12 -12.76 5.16
CA ALA A 47 2.24 -12.05 5.76
C ALA A 47 3.49 -12.12 4.86
N VAL A 48 4.12 -10.96 4.65
CA VAL A 48 5.35 -10.84 3.86
C VAL A 48 6.47 -10.35 4.76
N PRO A 49 7.59 -11.10 4.87
CA PRO A 49 8.77 -10.59 5.56
C PRO A 49 9.31 -9.39 4.79
N PHE A 50 9.56 -8.28 5.47
CA PHE A 50 10.00 -7.04 4.84
C PHE A 50 11.21 -6.44 5.55
N VAL A 51 11.96 -5.62 4.82
CA VAL A 51 13.07 -4.81 5.31
C VAL A 51 12.90 -3.39 4.77
N ASN A 52 13.14 -2.39 5.64
CA ASN A 52 13.05 -0.96 5.30
C ASN A 52 11.72 -0.57 4.62
N ALA A 53 10.59 -0.98 5.20
CA ALA A 53 9.29 -0.60 4.68
C ALA A 53 8.96 0.86 5.01
N THR A 54 8.55 1.61 3.99
CA THR A 54 8.06 2.99 4.10
C THR A 54 6.74 3.11 3.38
N ALA A 55 5.78 3.81 3.99
CA ALA A 55 4.47 4.05 3.42
C ALA A 55 4.11 5.52 3.56
N GLU A 56 3.75 6.14 2.44
CA GLU A 56 3.43 7.55 2.36
C GLU A 56 2.21 7.75 1.48
N ALA A 57 1.27 8.59 1.91
CA ALA A 57 0.14 9.04 1.12
C ALA A 57 0.25 10.55 0.89
N VAL A 58 0.13 10.97 -0.36
CA VAL A 58 0.28 12.37 -0.78
C VAL A 58 -1.02 12.79 -1.45
N SER A 59 -1.69 13.80 -0.92
CA SER A 59 -2.95 14.32 -1.47
C SER A 59 -2.70 15.56 -2.32
N GLU A 60 -2.93 15.48 -3.63
CA GLU A 60 -2.79 16.59 -4.56
C GLU A 60 -4.16 16.98 -5.12
N CYS A 61 -4.40 18.28 -5.34
CA CYS A 61 -5.60 18.72 -6.04
C CYS A 61 -5.32 18.68 -7.55
N SER A 62 -5.93 17.73 -8.25
CA SER A 62 -5.80 17.58 -9.71
C SER A 62 -7.17 17.79 -10.35
N HIS A 63 -7.25 18.70 -11.33
CA HIS A 63 -8.49 19.00 -12.06
C HIS A 63 -9.69 19.40 -11.15
N GLY A 64 -9.42 20.01 -9.99
CA GLY A 64 -10.46 20.44 -9.05
C GLY A 64 -10.97 19.35 -8.11
N ALA A 65 -10.40 18.14 -8.15
CA ALA A 65 -10.70 17.06 -7.20
C ALA A 65 -9.45 16.67 -6.39
N PRO A 66 -9.60 16.31 -5.10
CA PRO A 66 -8.50 15.74 -4.33
C PRO A 66 -8.18 14.34 -4.86
N VAL A 67 -6.91 14.12 -5.19
CA VAL A 67 -6.35 12.84 -5.60
C VAL A 67 -5.25 12.47 -4.62
N GLU A 68 -5.41 11.34 -3.95
CA GLU A 68 -4.44 10.78 -3.02
C GLU A 68 -3.62 9.70 -3.71
N THR A 69 -2.29 9.82 -3.65
CA THR A 69 -1.35 8.81 -4.12
C THR A 69 -0.67 8.16 -2.92
N ALA A 70 -0.98 6.89 -2.66
CA ALA A 70 -0.31 6.07 -1.66
C ALA A 70 0.85 5.31 -2.31
N THR A 71 2.04 5.47 -1.75
CA THR A 71 3.27 4.80 -2.15
C THR A 71 3.78 3.95 -0.99
N LEU A 72 3.91 2.65 -1.21
CA LEU A 72 4.53 1.71 -0.27
C LEU A 72 5.80 1.15 -0.91
N LYS A 73 6.93 1.26 -0.23
CA LYS A 73 8.21 0.73 -0.66
C LYS A 73 8.77 -0.19 0.41
N PHE A 74 9.20 -1.39 0.04
CA PHE A 74 9.87 -2.29 0.96
C PHE A 74 10.73 -3.29 0.20
N ARG A 75 11.64 -3.96 0.92
CA ARG A 75 12.42 -5.08 0.39
C ARG A 75 11.92 -6.38 0.96
N THR A 76 11.84 -7.44 0.16
CA THR A 76 11.47 -8.78 0.62
C THR A 76 12.31 -9.84 -0.07
N SER A 77 12.59 -10.95 0.61
CA SER A 77 13.14 -12.17 -0.01
C SER A 77 12.05 -13.11 -0.52
N LYS A 78 10.80 -12.88 -0.11
CA LYS A 78 9.65 -13.71 -0.48
C LYS A 78 9.16 -13.33 -1.88
N PHE A 79 8.91 -14.34 -2.70
CA PHE A 79 8.29 -14.12 -4.00
C PHE A 79 6.80 -13.76 -3.80
N LEU A 80 6.36 -12.66 -4.40
CA LEU A 80 4.97 -12.24 -4.37
C LEU A 80 4.22 -12.86 -5.55
N ARG A 81 3.00 -13.32 -5.31
CA ARG A 81 2.10 -13.82 -6.35
C ARG A 81 1.73 -12.71 -7.32
N ILE A 82 2.03 -12.91 -8.61
CA ILE A 82 1.79 -11.94 -9.70
C ILE A 82 0.50 -12.24 -10.47
N ASP A 83 -0.14 -13.37 -10.19
CA ASP A 83 -1.37 -13.85 -10.80
C ASP A 83 -2.64 -13.25 -10.19
N ILE A 84 -2.50 -12.52 -9.08
CA ILE A 84 -3.62 -11.89 -8.36
C ILE A 84 -3.57 -10.36 -8.44
N GLN A 85 -4.72 -9.73 -8.25
CA GLN A 85 -4.80 -8.29 -8.09
C GLN A 85 -4.31 -7.88 -6.69
N MET A 86 -3.00 -7.65 -6.57
CA MET A 86 -2.35 -7.39 -5.29
C MET A 86 -2.83 -6.09 -4.63
N GLY A 87 -3.36 -6.23 -3.42
CA GLY A 87 -3.47 -5.18 -2.43
C GLY A 87 -2.49 -5.40 -1.30
N PHE A 88 -2.27 -4.38 -0.49
CA PHE A 88 -1.35 -4.45 0.65
C PHE A 88 -2.02 -3.94 1.91
N VAL A 89 -1.92 -4.71 2.97
CA VAL A 89 -2.28 -4.29 4.31
C VAL A 89 -1.00 -4.02 5.08
N ILE A 90 -0.92 -2.85 5.70
CA ILE A 90 0.23 -2.44 6.50
C ILE A 90 -0.23 -2.05 7.89
N THR A 91 0.54 -2.41 8.90
CA THR A 91 0.29 -1.94 10.27
C THR A 91 1.45 -1.08 10.71
N ASP A 92 1.12 0.11 11.21
CA ASP A 92 2.09 1.04 11.75
C ASP A 92 2.58 0.59 13.15
N VAL A 93 3.62 1.22 13.69
CA VAL A 93 4.09 0.94 15.05
C VAL A 93 3.09 1.33 16.14
N SER A 94 2.12 2.20 15.81
CA SER A 94 1.03 2.58 16.72
C SER A 94 -0.05 1.51 16.80
N GLY A 95 0.04 0.45 15.99
CA GLY A 95 -0.94 -0.64 15.93
C GLY A 95 -2.15 -0.35 15.05
N ARG A 96 -2.15 0.74 14.29
CA ARG A 96 -3.19 1.03 13.30
C ARG A 96 -2.87 0.38 11.98
N SER A 97 -3.88 -0.25 11.40
CA SER A 97 -3.77 -0.95 10.13
C SER A 97 -4.37 -0.12 9.01
N TRP A 98 -3.75 -0.23 7.85
CA TRP A 98 -4.07 0.54 6.66
C TRP A 98 -4.05 -0.39 5.45
N LEU A 99 -5.04 -0.24 4.58
CA LEU A 99 -5.17 -0.98 3.34
C LEU A 99 -4.84 -0.06 2.15
N ILE A 100 -4.00 -0.58 1.26
CA ILE A 100 -3.63 0.02 -0.02
C ILE A 100 -4.16 -0.90 -1.12
N GLY A 101 -5.19 -0.44 -1.81
CA GLY A 101 -5.91 -1.22 -2.82
C GLY A 101 -7.40 -1.34 -2.51
N ALA A 102 -8.16 -1.69 -3.54
CA ALA A 102 -9.59 -1.91 -3.48
C ALA A 102 -9.99 -2.89 -4.58
N ALA A 103 -11.19 -3.47 -4.48
CA ALA A 103 -11.78 -4.29 -5.53
C ALA A 103 -12.06 -3.50 -6.82
N GLU A 104 -12.18 -2.17 -6.71
CA GLU A 104 -12.47 -1.29 -7.84
C GLU A 104 -11.22 -0.62 -8.43
N PRO A 105 -11.23 -0.33 -9.74
CA PRO A 105 -10.21 0.52 -10.33
C PRO A 105 -10.29 1.92 -9.73
N PRO A 106 -9.17 2.67 -9.69
CA PRO A 106 -7.82 2.30 -10.13
C PRO A 106 -7.12 1.28 -9.23
N PHE A 107 -6.49 0.28 -9.82
CA PHE A 107 -5.75 -0.75 -9.08
C PHE A 107 -4.33 -0.30 -8.71
N PRO A 108 -3.76 -0.78 -7.58
CA PRO A 108 -2.37 -0.51 -7.23
C PRO A 108 -1.41 -1.02 -8.31
N LYS A 109 -0.50 -0.16 -8.75
CA LYS A 109 0.62 -0.56 -9.61
C LYS A 109 1.74 -1.11 -8.75
N VAL A 110 2.04 -2.39 -8.89
CA VAL A 110 3.15 -3.05 -8.19
C VAL A 110 4.33 -3.17 -9.13
N SER A 111 5.45 -2.56 -8.79
CA SER A 111 6.72 -2.70 -9.49
C SER A 111 7.66 -3.58 -8.67
N LEU A 112 8.07 -4.70 -9.27
CA LEU A 112 8.99 -5.67 -8.70
C LEU A 112 10.36 -5.49 -9.37
N THR A 113 11.35 -5.02 -8.61
CA THR A 113 12.73 -4.93 -9.07
C THR A 113 13.57 -6.01 -8.40
N ARG A 114 14.07 -6.98 -9.17
CA ARG A 114 14.96 -8.01 -8.63
C ARG A 114 16.37 -7.46 -8.50
N LYS A 115 16.92 -7.45 -7.28
CA LYS A 115 18.35 -7.25 -7.07
C LYS A 115 19.01 -8.59 -6.83
N THR A 116 19.71 -9.08 -7.86
CA THR A 116 20.61 -10.22 -7.73
C THR A 116 21.82 -9.76 -6.94
N GLY A 117 22.07 -10.35 -5.77
CA GLY A 117 23.27 -10.07 -4.99
C GLY A 117 24.53 -10.29 -5.82
N LEU A 118 25.60 -9.58 -5.45
CA LEU A 118 26.92 -9.84 -6.00
C LEU A 118 27.36 -11.28 -5.61
N PRO A 119 28.23 -11.94 -6.39
CA PRO A 119 28.69 -13.32 -6.11
C PRO A 119 29.46 -13.51 -4.79
N GLY A 120 29.54 -12.48 -3.93
CA GLY A 120 30.20 -12.48 -2.62
C GLY A 120 29.31 -12.77 -1.41
N GLY A 121 28.04 -13.11 -1.58
CA GLY A 121 27.20 -13.66 -0.49
C GLY A 121 26.00 -12.82 -0.04
N ASP A 122 25.63 -11.76 -0.77
CA ASP A 122 24.37 -11.05 -0.49
C ASP A 122 23.16 -11.88 -0.97
N PRO A 123 22.14 -12.10 -0.11
CA PRO A 123 20.93 -12.81 -0.51
C PRO A 123 20.20 -12.04 -1.62
N ALA A 124 19.63 -12.76 -2.57
CA ALA A 124 18.78 -12.15 -3.59
C ALA A 124 17.54 -11.52 -2.92
N VAL A 125 17.36 -10.21 -3.10
CA VAL A 125 16.25 -9.45 -2.54
C VAL A 125 15.43 -8.79 -3.64
N TRP A 126 14.13 -8.69 -3.40
CA TRP A 126 13.16 -8.01 -4.24
C TRP A 126 12.87 -6.65 -3.65
N GLU A 127 13.08 -5.60 -4.44
CA GLU A 127 12.59 -4.25 -4.12
C GLU A 127 11.17 -4.12 -4.69
N ILE A 128 10.22 -3.90 -3.79
CA ILE A 128 8.81 -3.73 -4.11
C ILE A 128 8.47 -2.25 -3.98
N GLU A 129 7.88 -1.70 -5.04
CA GLU A 129 7.30 -0.37 -5.03
C GLU A 129 5.85 -0.47 -5.49
N VAL A 130 4.93 -0.14 -4.57
CA VAL A 130 3.50 -0.15 -4.81
C VAL A 130 3.03 1.29 -4.88
N LYS A 131 2.29 1.63 -5.93
CA LYS A 131 1.66 2.94 -6.11
C LYS A 131 0.17 2.78 -6.37
N ALA A 132 -0.65 3.24 -5.44
CA ALA A 132 -2.08 3.37 -5.62
C ALA A 132 -2.44 4.84 -5.76
N VAL A 133 -3.23 5.18 -6.77
CA VAL A 133 -3.77 6.53 -7.00
C VAL A 133 -5.27 6.43 -6.90
N GLY A 134 -5.95 7.42 -6.35
CA GLY A 134 -7.42 7.43 -6.21
C GLY A 134 -7.87 8.65 -5.42
N GLN A 135 -9.18 8.83 -5.21
CA GLN A 135 -9.65 9.90 -4.31
C GLN A 135 -9.21 9.63 -2.85
N ARG A 136 -9.17 8.35 -2.48
CA ARG A 136 -8.54 7.82 -1.27
C ARG A 136 -7.79 6.55 -1.64
N SER A 137 -6.52 6.48 -1.25
CA SER A 137 -5.60 5.39 -1.59
C SER A 137 -5.04 4.69 -0.36
N LEU A 138 -5.02 5.36 0.80
CA LEU A 138 -4.70 4.77 2.09
C LEU A 138 -5.98 4.70 2.95
N LEU A 139 -6.51 3.49 3.10
CA LEU A 139 -7.79 3.23 3.76
C LEU A 139 -7.53 2.73 5.18
N PRO A 140 -8.07 3.35 6.24
CA PRO A 140 -7.94 2.81 7.60
C PRO A 140 -8.68 1.47 7.66
N CYS A 141 -7.98 0.40 8.05
CA CYS A 141 -8.56 -0.94 8.01
C CYS A 141 -8.40 -1.75 9.29
N VAL A 142 -9.22 -2.80 9.37
CA VAL A 142 -9.08 -3.94 10.28
C VAL A 142 -9.03 -5.23 9.46
N PHE A 143 -8.21 -6.19 9.86
CA PHE A 143 -7.99 -7.46 9.16
C PHE A 143 -7.68 -8.58 10.14
#